data_AF-A0A1G2AQZ2-F1
#
_entry.id   AF-A0A1G2AQZ2-F1
#
_cell.length_a   1.000
_cell.length_b   1.000
_cell.length_c   1.000
_cell.angle_alpha   90.00
_cell.angle_beta   90.00
_cell.angle_gamma   90.00
#
_symmetry.space_group_name_H-M   'P 1'
#
loop_
_entity.id
_entity.type
_entity.pdbx_description
1 polymer ?
#
loop_
_entity_poly.entity_id
_entity_poly.type
_entity_poly.pdbx_seq_one_letter_code
_entity_poly.pdbx_strand_id
1 'polypeptide(L)'
;MMIFGNSFKIFQKISLRFVLRGCLFFLLVIFFASGCVRTFLPDSNQTGSGNANVVANTNNAAANTNATVVCLTDVRQCPDGSFVPRLPPTCAFAPCPE
;
A
#
# COMPACT_ATOMS: atom_id res chain seq x y z
N MET A 1 -11.09 -61.33 -13.15
CA MET A 1 -11.53 -59.91 -13.16
C MET A 1 -11.07 -59.24 -11.86
N MET A 2 -9.76 -58.99 -11.73
CA MET A 2 -9.15 -58.39 -10.52
C MET A 2 -7.99 -57.47 -10.95
N ILE A 3 -8.28 -56.30 -11.54
CA ILE A 3 -7.27 -55.26 -11.84
C ILE A 3 -7.77 -53.84 -11.49
N PHE A 4 -8.71 -53.69 -10.54
CA PHE A 4 -9.31 -52.38 -10.19
C PHE A 4 -9.19 -51.98 -8.70
N GLY A 5 -8.16 -52.47 -7.99
CA GLY A 5 -7.97 -52.12 -6.56
C GLY A 5 -7.01 -50.95 -6.28
N ASN A 6 -5.88 -50.88 -7.00
CA ASN A 6 -4.78 -49.96 -6.65
C ASN A 6 -4.79 -48.61 -7.37
N SER A 7 -5.58 -48.44 -8.44
CA SER A 7 -5.61 -47.20 -9.23
C SER A 7 -6.45 -46.08 -8.59
N PHE A 8 -7.41 -46.41 -7.72
CA PHE A 8 -8.30 -45.42 -7.09
C PHE A 8 -7.59 -44.54 -6.06
N LYS A 9 -6.62 -45.10 -5.30
CA LYS A 9 -5.82 -44.34 -4.32
C LYS A 9 -4.78 -43.41 -4.96
N ILE A 10 -4.29 -43.76 -6.15
CA ILE A 10 -3.40 -42.90 -6.95
C ILE A 10 -4.19 -41.69 -7.50
N PHE A 11 -5.43 -41.89 -7.94
CA PHE A 11 -6.28 -40.82 -8.45
C PHE A 11 -6.62 -39.76 -7.38
N GLN A 12 -6.86 -40.18 -6.13
CA GLN A 12 -7.15 -39.24 -5.04
C GLN A 12 -5.92 -38.39 -4.64
N LYS A 13 -4.71 -38.97 -4.67
CA LYS A 13 -3.44 -38.25 -4.40
C LYS A 13 -2.99 -37.34 -5.55
N ILE A 14 -3.23 -37.75 -6.79
CA ILE A 14 -2.98 -36.94 -7.98
C ILE A 14 -3.93 -35.75 -8.02
N SER A 15 -5.21 -35.97 -7.72
CA SER A 15 -6.20 -34.89 -7.67
C SER A 15 -5.85 -33.85 -6.61
N LEU A 16 -5.43 -34.25 -5.40
CA LEU A 16 -5.02 -33.29 -4.36
C LEU A 16 -3.76 -32.49 -4.73
N ARG A 17 -2.77 -33.11 -5.38
CA ARG A 17 -1.55 -32.39 -5.82
C ARG A 17 -1.81 -31.48 -7.02
N PHE A 18 -2.70 -31.86 -7.92
CA PHE A 18 -3.13 -31.03 -9.05
C PHE A 18 -4.03 -29.88 -8.60
N VAL A 19 -4.92 -30.10 -7.63
CA VAL A 19 -5.74 -29.04 -7.03
C VAL A 19 -4.88 -28.07 -6.24
N LEU A 20 -3.88 -28.55 -5.48
CA LEU A 20 -2.98 -27.67 -4.71
C LEU A 20 -2.05 -26.85 -5.61
N ARG A 21 -1.43 -27.46 -6.62
CA ARG A 21 -0.60 -26.73 -7.60
C ARG A 21 -1.43 -25.84 -8.52
N GLY A 22 -2.62 -26.30 -8.92
CA GLY A 22 -3.57 -25.54 -9.72
C GLY A 22 -4.09 -24.31 -8.97
N CYS A 23 -4.46 -24.46 -7.70
CA CYS A 23 -4.88 -23.35 -6.85
C CYS A 23 -3.73 -22.34 -6.65
N LEU A 24 -2.51 -22.79 -6.36
CA LEU A 24 -1.36 -21.91 -6.23
C LEU A 24 -1.07 -21.14 -7.52
N PHE A 25 -1.12 -21.84 -8.67
CA PHE A 25 -0.89 -21.23 -9.97
C PHE A 25 -2.02 -20.25 -10.33
N PHE A 26 -3.28 -20.61 -10.07
CA PHE A 26 -4.42 -19.74 -10.34
C PHE A 26 -4.42 -18.51 -9.43
N LEU A 27 -4.05 -18.65 -8.15
CA LEU A 27 -3.84 -17.52 -7.24
C LEU A 27 -2.68 -16.64 -7.69
N LEU A 28 -1.55 -17.22 -8.12
CA LEU A 28 -0.43 -16.45 -8.68
C LEU A 28 -0.83 -15.72 -9.97
N VAL A 29 -1.57 -16.37 -10.86
CA VAL A 29 -2.07 -15.75 -12.10
C VAL A 29 -3.09 -14.67 -11.77
N ILE A 30 -3.99 -14.85 -10.80
CA ILE A 30 -4.89 -13.78 -10.35
C ILE A 30 -4.07 -12.62 -9.77
N PHE A 31 -3.05 -12.88 -8.96
CA PHE A 31 -2.20 -11.86 -8.35
C PHE A 31 -1.42 -11.07 -9.42
N PHE A 32 -0.87 -11.76 -10.41
CA PHE A 32 -0.07 -11.17 -11.49
C PHE A 32 -0.92 -10.53 -12.59
N ALA A 33 -2.02 -11.18 -13.02
CA ALA A 33 -2.89 -10.69 -14.08
C ALA A 33 -3.84 -9.59 -13.59
N SER A 34 -4.21 -9.59 -12.31
CA SER A 34 -5.00 -8.47 -11.76
C SER A 34 -4.17 -7.21 -11.63
N GLY A 35 -2.82 -7.26 -11.64
CA GLY A 35 -1.99 -6.07 -11.43
C GLY A 35 -2.38 -5.26 -10.17
N CYS A 36 -3.14 -5.88 -9.25
CA CYS A 36 -3.82 -5.26 -8.14
C CYS A 36 -2.88 -5.26 -6.94
N VAL A 37 -1.72 -4.65 -7.10
CA VAL A 37 -1.19 -3.79 -6.03
C VAL A 37 -2.07 -2.53 -5.95
N ARG A 38 -3.39 -2.72 -5.88
CA ARG A 38 -4.28 -1.80 -5.20
C ARG A 38 -4.16 -2.19 -3.74
N THR A 39 -3.09 -1.68 -3.15
CA THR A 39 -3.04 -1.40 -1.72
C THR A 39 -4.42 -1.01 -1.23
N PHE A 40 -4.86 -1.66 -0.17
CA PHE A 40 -5.93 -1.21 0.71
C PHE A 40 -5.93 0.33 0.83
N LEU A 41 -6.83 1.01 0.12
CA LEU A 41 -7.33 2.31 0.54
C LEU A 41 -8.65 2.03 1.27
N PRO A 42 -8.76 2.27 2.59
CA PRO A 42 -9.99 2.81 3.10
C PRO A 42 -10.15 4.24 2.55
N ASP A 43 -11.36 4.59 2.12
CA ASP A 43 -11.73 5.89 1.57
C ASP A 43 -11.13 7.09 2.32
N SER A 44 -10.41 7.95 1.61
CA SER A 44 -10.35 9.37 1.93
C SER A 44 -10.09 10.19 0.66
N ASN A 45 -11.20 10.56 0.01
CA ASN A 45 -11.45 11.86 -0.59
C ASN A 45 -10.24 12.54 -1.28
N GLN A 46 -10.01 12.23 -2.56
CA GLN A 46 -9.37 13.17 -3.48
C GLN A 46 -10.09 13.17 -4.83
N THR A 47 -11.25 13.81 -4.87
CA THR A 47 -11.65 14.56 -6.06
C THR A 47 -11.47 16.03 -5.69
N GLY A 48 -10.32 16.59 -6.06
CA GLY A 48 -10.15 18.04 -6.02
C GLY A 48 -11.15 18.67 -6.99
N SER A 49 -12.00 19.56 -6.50
CA SER A 49 -12.45 20.77 -7.21
C SER A 49 -13.46 21.55 -6.34
N GLY A 50 -13.04 22.71 -5.84
CA GLY A 50 -13.90 23.72 -5.22
C GLY A 50 -13.34 24.29 -3.93
N ASN A 51 -12.95 25.56 -3.96
CA ASN A 51 -12.57 26.40 -2.82
C ASN A 51 -13.43 26.14 -1.57
N ALA A 52 -12.82 25.61 -0.52
CA ALA A 52 -13.36 25.64 0.83
C ALA A 52 -12.42 26.48 1.71
N ASN A 53 -12.80 27.72 1.98
CA ASN A 53 -12.27 28.48 3.10
C ASN A 53 -12.75 27.80 4.39
N VAL A 54 -12.02 26.78 4.84
CA VAL A 54 -12.25 26.14 6.13
C VAL A 54 -11.58 27.00 7.19
N VAL A 55 -12.35 27.89 7.78
CA VAL A 55 -12.04 28.52 9.06
C VAL A 55 -12.04 27.42 10.13
N ALA A 56 -10.86 26.89 10.45
CA ALA A 56 -10.69 26.03 11.61
C ALA A 56 -10.67 26.92 12.87
N ASN A 57 -11.81 26.94 13.60
CA ASN A 57 -11.92 27.53 14.92
C ASN A 57 -11.03 26.75 15.91
N THR A 58 -9.94 27.38 16.32
CA THR A 58 -8.99 26.92 17.33
C THR A 58 -9.59 27.00 18.73
N ASN A 59 -10.18 25.92 19.23
CA ASN A 59 -10.42 25.73 20.67
C ASN A 59 -10.50 24.25 21.04
N ASN A 60 -9.36 23.56 21.09
CA ASN A 60 -9.15 22.51 22.09
C ASN A 60 -7.66 22.30 22.36
N ALA A 61 -7.13 23.12 23.26
CA ALA A 61 -5.82 22.96 23.86
C ALA A 61 -5.96 22.10 25.12
N ALA A 62 -5.77 20.79 25.01
CA ALA A 62 -5.49 19.93 26.16
C ALA A 62 -4.78 18.62 25.76
N ALA A 63 -3.47 18.60 26.01
CA ALA A 63 -2.67 17.42 26.37
C ALA A 63 -2.38 16.34 25.31
N ASN A 64 -1.36 16.59 24.48
CA ASN A 64 -0.24 15.64 24.33
C ASN A 64 1.02 16.40 23.88
N THR A 65 1.91 16.72 24.81
CA THR A 65 3.21 17.35 24.57
C THR A 65 4.23 16.35 24.00
N ASN A 66 3.91 15.74 22.86
CA ASN A 66 4.86 15.24 21.86
C ASN A 66 4.10 14.93 20.55
N ALA A 67 3.44 15.94 19.97
CA ALA A 67 2.95 15.82 18.61
C ALA A 67 4.16 15.79 17.67
N THR A 68 4.71 14.60 17.42
CA THR A 68 5.67 14.40 16.34
C THR A 68 4.93 14.72 15.05
N VAL A 69 5.10 15.95 14.55
CA VAL A 69 4.55 16.35 13.25
C VAL A 69 5.32 15.56 12.20
N VAL A 70 4.70 14.49 11.71
CA VAL A 70 5.24 13.69 10.62
C VAL A 70 4.86 14.35 9.31
N CYS A 71 5.86 14.84 8.59
CA CYS A 71 5.68 15.35 7.23
C CYS A 71 5.83 14.23 6.21
N LEU A 72 5.30 14.42 5.00
CA LEU A 72 5.56 13.51 3.89
C LEU A 72 7.07 13.42 3.64
N THR A 73 7.53 12.22 3.30
CA THR A 73 8.94 11.91 3.01
C THR A 73 9.38 12.37 1.61
N ASP A 74 8.73 13.41 1.07
CA ASP A 74 9.06 13.94 -0.24
C ASP A 74 10.36 14.74 -0.17
N VAL A 75 11.12 14.71 -1.25
CA VAL A 75 12.33 15.50 -1.42
C VAL A 75 12.24 16.37 -2.66
N ARG A 76 12.75 17.59 -2.56
CA ARG A 76 12.90 18.52 -3.69
C ARG A 76 14.36 18.54 -4.11
N GLN A 77 14.60 18.52 -5.43
CA GLN A 77 15.93 18.73 -5.98
C GLN A 77 16.25 20.23 -6.06
N CYS A 78 17.43 20.59 -5.57
CA CYS A 78 18.03 21.91 -5.65
C CYS A 78 18.80 22.09 -6.96
N PRO A 79 19.03 23.33 -7.43
CA PRO A 79 19.80 23.60 -8.65
C PRO A 79 21.21 22.99 -8.63
N ASP A 80 21.79 22.82 -7.44
CA ASP A 80 23.10 22.21 -7.21
C ASP A 80 23.07 20.67 -7.26
N GLY A 81 21.90 20.09 -7.49
CA GLY A 81 21.68 18.65 -7.53
C GLY A 81 21.44 17.99 -6.17
N SER A 82 21.54 18.74 -5.07
CA SER A 82 21.20 18.26 -3.72
C SER A 82 19.70 18.01 -3.54
N PHE A 83 19.34 17.16 -2.59
CA PHE A 83 17.94 16.85 -2.26
C PHE A 83 17.59 17.34 -0.85
N VAL A 84 16.54 18.14 -0.75
CA VAL A 84 16.07 18.71 0.52
C VAL A 84 14.72 18.09 0.93
N PRO A 85 14.58 17.58 2.17
CA PRO A 85 13.33 17.04 2.67
C PRO A 85 12.39 18.16 3.17
N ARG A 86 11.16 17.78 3.49
CA ARG A 86 10.22 18.63 4.22
C ARG A 86 10.55 18.65 5.72
N LEU A 87 10.53 19.82 6.34
CA LEU A 87 10.79 20.01 7.77
C LEU A 87 9.50 20.33 8.54
N PRO A 88 9.23 19.67 9.67
CA PRO A 88 8.18 20.10 10.60
C PRO A 88 8.55 21.44 11.27
N PRO A 89 7.57 22.25 11.72
CA PRO A 89 6.13 21.97 11.86
C PRO A 89 5.27 22.36 10.65
N THR A 90 5.83 23.08 9.67
CA THR A 90 5.10 23.60 8.50
C THR A 90 5.15 22.66 7.29
N CYS A 91 5.95 21.59 7.35
CA CYS A 91 6.21 20.67 6.24
C CYS A 91 6.68 21.36 4.95
N ALA A 92 7.36 22.51 5.09
CA ALA A 92 8.03 23.22 4.02
C ALA A 92 9.36 22.54 3.68
N PHE A 93 9.81 22.65 2.43
CA PHE A 93 11.13 22.16 2.04
C PHE A 93 12.24 22.96 2.73
N ALA A 94 13.30 22.28 3.17
CA ALA A 94 14.49 22.95 3.66
C ALA A 94 15.12 23.85 2.57
N PRO A 95 15.81 24.94 2.95
CA PRO A 95 16.56 25.75 2.00
C PRO A 95 17.65 24.91 1.32
N CYS A 96 17.94 25.23 0.06
CA CYS A 96 19.03 24.59 -0.66
C CYS A 96 20.37 24.99 -0.04
N PRO A 97 21.33 24.05 0.07
CA PRO A 97 22.71 24.41 0.35
C PRO A 97 23.24 25.27 -0.81
N GLU A 98 23.92 26.36 -0.48
CA GLU A 98 24.62 27.23 -1.45
C GLU A 98 25.88 26.54 -2.01
#